data_AF-A0AAE7DR86-F1
#
_entry.id   AF-A0AAE7DR86-F1
#
_cell.length_a   1.000
_cell.length_b   1.000
_cell.length_c   1.000
_cell.angle_alpha   90.00
_cell.angle_beta   90.00
_cell.angle_gamma   90.00
#
_symmetry.space_group_name_H-M   'P 1'
#
loop_
_entity.id
_entity.type
_entity.pdbx_description
1 polymer ?
#
loop_
_entity_poly.entity_id
_entity_poly.type
_entity_poly.pdbx_seq_one_letter_code
_entity_poly.pdbx_strand_id
1 'polypeptide(L)'
;MARLSLDDVISMALTLLDSEGLEGLTTRKLAQSLKIEQPTLYWHVRNKQTLMNMLSEAILAKHHTRSAPLPTESWQQFLQENALSFRKALLVHRDGARLHIGTSPTPPQFEQAEAQLRCLCDAGFSVEEALFILQSISHFTLGAVLEEQATNQIENNHVIDAAPPLLQEAFNIQARTSAEMAFHFGLKSLIFGFSAQLDEKKHTPIEDGNK
;
A
#
# COMPACT_ATOMS: atom_id res chain seq x y z
N MET A 1 1.89 29.02 -26.04
CA MET A 1 1.72 28.49 -24.67
C MET A 1 1.55 26.98 -24.80
N ALA A 2 2.40 26.19 -24.15
CA ALA A 2 2.25 24.73 -24.17
C ALA A 2 0.89 24.35 -23.56
N ARG A 3 0.20 23.41 -24.19
CA ARG A 3 -1.09 22.90 -23.70
C ARG A 3 -0.80 22.07 -22.44
N LEU A 4 -1.42 22.43 -21.33
CA LEU A 4 -1.32 21.69 -20.08
C LEU A 4 -1.75 20.22 -20.30
N SER A 5 -0.89 19.28 -19.94
CA SER A 5 -1.17 17.84 -20.02
C SER A 5 -1.67 17.29 -18.69
N LEU A 6 -2.22 16.07 -18.70
CA LEU A 6 -2.60 15.38 -17.48
C LEU A 6 -1.39 15.10 -16.58
N ASP A 7 -0.24 14.80 -17.19
CA ASP A 7 1.01 14.51 -16.49
C ASP A 7 1.54 15.74 -15.76
N ASP A 8 1.36 16.95 -16.33
CA ASP A 8 1.68 18.21 -15.65
C ASP A 8 0.79 18.42 -14.40
N VAL A 9 -0.50 18.09 -14.51
CA VAL A 9 -1.45 18.18 -13.40
C VAL A 9 -1.06 17.21 -12.27
N ILE A 10 -0.75 15.95 -12.61
CA ILE A 10 -0.31 14.93 -11.65
C ILE A 10 1.01 15.35 -10.99
N SER A 11 2.00 15.78 -11.78
CA SER A 11 3.32 16.17 -11.26
C SER A 11 3.23 17.35 -10.29
N MET A 12 2.44 18.37 -10.61
CA MET A 12 2.21 19.50 -9.72
C MET A 12 1.45 19.10 -8.46
N ALA A 13 0.45 18.23 -8.58
CA ALA A 13 -0.32 17.76 -7.44
C ALA A 13 0.52 16.89 -6.48
N LEU A 14 1.43 16.05 -6.99
CA LEU A 14 2.42 15.33 -6.17
C LEU A 14 3.38 16.30 -5.47
N THR A 15 3.81 17.35 -6.16
CA THR A 15 4.66 18.41 -5.56
C THR A 15 3.94 19.09 -4.39
N LEU A 16 2.64 19.41 -4.55
CA LEU A 16 1.82 19.97 -3.47
C LEU A 16 1.55 18.98 -2.34
N LEU A 17 1.39 17.70 -2.65
CA LEU A 17 1.23 16.64 -1.66
C LEU A 17 2.48 16.55 -0.77
N ASP A 18 3.67 16.56 -1.37
CA ASP A 18 4.92 16.47 -0.62
C ASP A 18 5.16 17.69 0.28
N SER A 19 4.85 18.89 -0.20
CA SER A 19 5.07 20.14 0.55
C SER A 19 4.01 20.41 1.61
N GLU A 20 2.72 20.19 1.30
CA GLU A 20 1.60 20.63 2.15
C GLU A 20 0.77 19.47 2.74
N GLY A 21 1.01 18.23 2.31
CA GLY A 21 0.24 17.06 2.72
C GLY A 21 -1.16 17.01 2.09
N LEU A 22 -1.89 15.96 2.43
CA LEU A 22 -3.20 15.65 1.83
C LEU A 22 -4.29 16.70 2.15
N GLU A 23 -4.19 17.36 3.31
CA GLU A 23 -5.09 18.43 3.71
C GLU A 23 -4.80 19.73 2.93
N GLY A 24 -3.53 19.99 2.63
CA GLY A 24 -3.11 21.12 1.81
C GLY A 24 -3.50 20.97 0.34
N LEU A 25 -3.60 19.73 -0.16
CA LEU A 25 -3.96 19.46 -1.55
C LEU A 25 -5.45 19.74 -1.82
N THR A 26 -5.73 20.86 -2.49
CA THR A 26 -7.06 21.25 -2.96
C THR A 26 -7.04 21.58 -4.45
N THR A 27 -8.15 21.37 -5.16
CA THR A 27 -8.26 21.70 -6.59
C THR A 27 -8.00 23.18 -6.86
N ARG A 28 -8.39 24.06 -5.93
CA ARG A 28 -8.12 25.50 -6.00
C ARG A 28 -6.64 25.84 -5.92
N LYS A 29 -5.91 25.29 -4.94
CA LYS A 29 -4.46 25.48 -4.83
C LYS A 29 -3.73 24.86 -6.02
N LEU A 30 -4.20 23.73 -6.52
CA LEU A 30 -3.65 23.09 -7.72
C LEU A 30 -3.81 23.98 -8.96
N ALA A 31 -5.01 24.50 -9.22
CA ALA A 31 -5.26 25.44 -10.33
C ALA A 31 -4.38 26.69 -10.23
N GLN A 32 -4.26 27.27 -9.02
CA GLN A 32 -3.40 28.42 -8.75
C GLN A 32 -1.92 28.11 -9.03
N SER A 33 -1.44 26.95 -8.58
CA SER A 33 -0.03 26.52 -8.77
C SER A 33 0.29 26.25 -10.24
N LEU A 34 -0.68 25.75 -10.99
CA LEU A 34 -0.62 25.56 -12.44
C LEU A 34 -0.86 26.86 -13.23
N LYS A 35 -1.21 27.97 -12.57
CA LYS A 35 -1.56 29.26 -13.17
C LYS A 35 -2.68 29.14 -14.22
N ILE A 36 -3.69 28.32 -13.92
CA ILE A 36 -4.89 28.13 -14.73
C ILE A 36 -6.16 28.44 -13.94
N GLU A 37 -7.25 28.67 -14.67
CA GLU A 37 -8.58 28.80 -14.09
C GLU A 37 -9.18 27.43 -13.75
N GLN A 38 -10.06 27.39 -12.75
CA GLN A 38 -10.75 26.17 -12.30
C GLN A 38 -11.47 25.38 -13.41
N PRO A 39 -12.18 26.02 -14.36
CA PRO A 39 -12.81 25.28 -15.46
C PRO A 39 -11.82 24.51 -16.32
N THR A 40 -10.60 25.04 -16.49
CA THR A 40 -9.52 24.34 -17.22
C THR A 40 -9.08 23.10 -16.46
N LEU A 41 -8.94 23.17 -15.13
CA LEU A 41 -8.57 22.02 -14.31
C LEU A 41 -9.67 20.95 -14.32
N TYR A 42 -10.94 21.36 -14.33
CA TYR A 42 -12.09 20.44 -14.31
C TYR A 42 -12.13 19.47 -15.52
N TRP A 43 -11.58 19.89 -16.67
CA TRP A 43 -11.41 19.01 -17.83
C TRP A 43 -10.47 17.83 -17.57
N HIS A 44 -9.50 18.00 -16.68
CA HIS A 44 -8.57 16.95 -16.27
C HIS A 44 -9.04 16.21 -15.03
N VAL A 45 -9.61 16.92 -14.05
CA VAL A 45 -9.88 16.41 -12.70
C VAL A 45 -11.23 16.94 -12.21
N ARG A 46 -12.24 16.07 -12.17
CA ARG A 46 -13.62 16.46 -11.82
C ARG A 46 -13.80 16.81 -10.34
N ASN A 47 -13.09 16.14 -9.43
CA ASN A 47 -13.19 16.37 -8.00
C ASN A 47 -11.94 15.87 -7.26
N LYS A 48 -11.83 16.19 -5.96
CA LYS A 48 -10.69 15.79 -5.11
C LYS A 48 -10.49 14.28 -5.05
N GLN A 49 -11.56 13.49 -4.98
CA GLN A 49 -11.45 12.03 -4.95
C GLN A 49 -10.86 11.47 -6.26
N THR A 50 -11.28 12.02 -7.40
CA THR A 50 -10.74 11.64 -8.72
C THR A 50 -9.25 11.96 -8.79
N LEU A 51 -8.85 13.15 -8.30
CA LEU A 51 -7.43 13.51 -8.18
C LEU A 51 -6.68 12.49 -7.33
N MET A 52 -7.20 12.15 -6.15
CA MET A 52 -6.55 11.23 -5.22
C MET A 52 -6.34 9.85 -5.84
N ASN A 53 -7.35 9.31 -6.53
CA ASN A 53 -7.25 8.02 -7.22
C ASN A 53 -6.17 8.07 -8.32
N MET A 54 -6.14 9.14 -9.12
CA MET A 54 -5.13 9.33 -10.17
C MET A 54 -3.71 9.45 -9.62
N LEU A 55 -3.54 10.15 -8.49
CA LEU A 55 -2.23 10.26 -7.84
C LEU A 55 -1.79 8.91 -7.27
N SER A 56 -2.69 8.18 -6.63
CA SER A 56 -2.38 6.83 -6.13
C SER A 56 -1.96 5.90 -7.28
N GLU A 57 -2.71 5.91 -8.38
CA GLU A 57 -2.38 5.14 -9.58
C GLU A 57 -1.01 5.54 -10.16
N ALA A 58 -0.72 6.84 -10.26
CA ALA A 58 0.56 7.33 -10.77
C ALA A 58 1.75 6.93 -9.88
N ILE A 59 1.58 6.99 -8.55
CA ILE A 59 2.62 6.57 -7.60
C ILE A 59 2.90 5.07 -7.76
N LEU A 60 1.86 4.24 -7.80
CA LEU A 60 2.02 2.80 -7.94
C LEU A 60 2.60 2.43 -9.31
N ALA A 61 2.13 3.03 -10.40
CA ALA A 61 2.66 2.78 -11.73
C ALA A 61 4.17 3.08 -11.83
N LYS A 62 4.64 4.11 -11.13
CA LYS A 62 6.05 4.52 -11.17
C LYS A 62 6.94 3.76 -10.18
N HIS A 63 6.42 3.39 -9.02
CA HIS A 63 7.25 2.91 -7.89
C HIS A 63 6.93 1.48 -7.43
N HIS A 64 5.75 0.93 -7.74
CA HIS A 64 5.38 -0.44 -7.43
C HIS A 64 5.81 -1.41 -8.55
N THR A 65 7.09 -1.77 -8.53
CA THR A 65 7.76 -2.61 -9.55
C THR A 65 7.51 -4.12 -9.43
N ARG A 66 6.92 -4.59 -8.33
CA ARG A 66 6.59 -6.01 -8.07
C ARG A 66 5.08 -6.26 -8.01
N SER A 67 4.33 -5.56 -8.86
CA SER A 67 2.84 -5.60 -8.88
C SER A 67 2.25 -6.86 -9.52
N ALA A 68 3.07 -7.72 -10.10
CA ALA A 68 2.69 -9.01 -10.65
C ALA A 68 3.77 -10.07 -10.37
N PRO A 69 3.40 -11.35 -10.28
CA PRO A 69 4.37 -12.45 -10.09
C PRO A 69 5.32 -12.58 -11.28
N LEU A 70 6.59 -12.92 -11.03
CA LEU A 70 7.50 -13.30 -12.11
C LEU A 70 7.26 -14.74 -12.57
N PRO A 71 7.68 -15.09 -13.81
CA PRO A 71 7.76 -16.49 -14.20
C PRO A 71 8.56 -17.30 -13.18
N THR A 72 8.04 -18.46 -12.79
CA THR A 72 8.70 -19.44 -11.88
C THR A 72 8.89 -19.01 -10.42
N GLU A 73 8.41 -17.83 -10.02
CA GLU A 73 8.44 -17.38 -8.63
C GLU A 73 7.38 -18.11 -7.79
N SER A 74 7.74 -18.50 -6.56
CA SER A 74 6.75 -19.06 -5.62
C SER A 74 5.77 -17.99 -5.15
N TRP A 75 4.55 -18.37 -4.78
CA TRP A 75 3.56 -17.42 -4.28
C TRP A 75 4.05 -16.71 -3.00
N GLN A 76 4.85 -17.38 -2.16
CA GLN A 76 5.45 -16.78 -0.97
C GLN A 76 6.44 -15.67 -1.32
N GLN A 77 7.34 -15.94 -2.28
CA GLN A 77 8.30 -14.95 -2.76
C GLN A 77 7.58 -13.77 -3.42
N PHE A 78 6.57 -14.06 -4.25
CA PHE A 78 5.75 -13.02 -4.87
C PHE A 78 5.10 -12.11 -3.82
N LEU A 79 4.40 -12.65 -2.82
CA LEU A 79 3.76 -11.84 -1.78
C LEU A 79 4.78 -11.00 -1.00
N GLN A 80 5.95 -11.56 -0.71
CA GLN A 80 7.01 -10.85 -0.02
C GLN A 80 7.51 -9.65 -0.83
N GLU A 81 7.91 -9.88 -2.07
CA GLU A 81 8.43 -8.84 -2.96
C GLU A 81 7.37 -7.81 -3.34
N ASN A 82 6.13 -8.25 -3.53
CA ASN A 82 4.98 -7.39 -3.78
C ASN A 82 4.78 -6.40 -2.62
N ALA A 83 4.70 -6.91 -1.39
CA ALA A 83 4.49 -6.10 -0.20
C ALA A 83 5.64 -5.10 0.04
N LEU A 84 6.89 -5.53 -0.18
CA LEU A 84 8.07 -4.66 -0.07
C LEU A 84 8.05 -3.55 -1.11
N SER A 85 7.74 -3.87 -2.36
CA SER A 85 7.63 -2.89 -3.42
C SER A 85 6.46 -1.92 -3.20
N PHE A 86 5.34 -2.42 -2.68
CA PHE A 86 4.17 -1.61 -2.37
C PHE A 86 4.47 -0.64 -1.22
N ARG A 87 5.05 -1.14 -0.11
CA ARG A 87 5.54 -0.32 1.01
C ARG A 87 6.45 0.79 0.51
N LYS A 88 7.45 0.45 -0.31
CA LYS A 88 8.38 1.42 -0.88
C LYS A 88 7.66 2.50 -1.69
N ALA A 89 6.68 2.12 -2.53
CA ALA A 89 5.92 3.05 -3.34
C ALA A 89 5.11 4.04 -2.48
N LEU A 90 4.44 3.55 -1.43
CA LEU A 90 3.65 4.39 -0.52
C LEU A 90 4.52 5.38 0.29
N LEU A 91 5.76 5.00 0.59
CA LEU A 91 6.72 5.83 1.33
C LEU A 91 7.37 6.93 0.49
N VAL A 92 7.28 6.88 -0.85
CA VAL A 92 7.93 7.89 -1.73
C VAL A 92 7.39 9.29 -1.48
N HIS A 93 6.08 9.41 -1.24
CA HIS A 93 5.39 10.69 -1.10
C HIS A 93 4.79 10.85 0.29
N ARG A 94 4.75 12.09 0.76
CA ARG A 94 4.05 12.43 2.00
C ARG A 94 2.58 12.01 1.92
N ASP A 95 2.05 11.45 3.01
CA ASP A 95 0.67 10.93 3.07
C ASP A 95 0.35 9.87 2.00
N GLY A 96 1.36 9.24 1.37
CA GLY A 96 1.16 8.27 0.29
C GLY A 96 0.30 7.07 0.67
N ALA A 97 0.39 6.58 1.91
CA ALA A 97 -0.52 5.54 2.41
C ALA A 97 -1.95 6.06 2.55
N ARG A 98 -2.16 7.25 3.13
CA ARG A 98 -3.50 7.86 3.27
C ARG A 98 -4.17 8.11 1.94
N LEU A 99 -3.38 8.51 0.93
CA LEU A 99 -3.83 8.72 -0.44
C LEU A 99 -4.38 7.43 -1.08
N HIS A 100 -3.82 6.27 -0.74
CA HIS A 100 -4.20 4.98 -1.31
C HIS A 100 -5.44 4.35 -0.64
N ILE A 101 -5.81 4.78 0.59
CA ILE A 101 -6.95 4.22 1.32
C ILE A 101 -8.24 4.37 0.50
N GLY A 102 -9.01 3.28 0.42
CA GLY A 102 -10.31 3.26 -0.26
C GLY A 102 -10.22 3.27 -1.78
N THR A 103 -9.02 3.14 -2.36
CA THR A 103 -8.88 2.92 -3.80
C THR A 103 -9.21 1.48 -4.16
N SER A 104 -9.56 1.26 -5.42
CA SER A 104 -9.79 -0.07 -6.00
C SER A 104 -9.04 -0.14 -7.33
N PRO A 105 -8.65 -1.34 -7.79
CA PRO A 105 -8.03 -1.48 -9.09
C PRO A 105 -8.83 -0.78 -10.19
N THR A 106 -8.16 -0.01 -11.03
CA THR A 106 -8.75 0.61 -12.22
C THR A 106 -8.53 -0.30 -13.44
N PRO A 107 -9.23 -0.11 -14.58
CA PRO A 107 -9.05 -0.97 -15.76
C PRO A 107 -7.59 -1.17 -16.21
N PRO A 108 -6.70 -0.16 -16.16
CA PRO A 108 -5.26 -0.35 -16.43
C PRO A 108 -4.54 -1.33 -15.50
N GLN A 109 -5.12 -1.64 -14.34
CA GLN A 109 -4.56 -2.50 -13.29
C GLN A 109 -5.20 -3.89 -13.24
N PHE A 110 -6.24 -4.14 -14.06
CA PHE A 110 -7.00 -5.39 -14.01
C PHE A 110 -6.16 -6.61 -14.38
N GLU A 111 -5.28 -6.51 -15.39
CA GLU A 111 -4.42 -7.63 -15.78
C GLU A 111 -3.45 -8.02 -14.66
N GLN A 112 -2.90 -7.03 -13.95
CA GLN A 112 -2.02 -7.26 -12.81
C GLN A 112 -2.82 -7.89 -11.67
N ALA A 113 -3.97 -7.32 -11.29
CA ALA A 113 -4.82 -7.85 -10.22
C ALA A 113 -5.25 -9.30 -10.50
N GLU A 114 -5.64 -9.61 -11.73
CA GLU A 114 -5.95 -10.97 -12.20
C GLU A 114 -4.75 -11.91 -12.05
N ALA A 115 -3.53 -11.46 -12.41
CA ALA A 115 -2.33 -12.26 -12.27
C ALA A 115 -1.97 -12.57 -10.81
N GLN A 116 -2.24 -11.64 -9.88
CA GLN A 116 -2.03 -11.88 -8.44
C GLN A 116 -2.99 -12.94 -7.91
N LEU A 117 -4.28 -12.84 -8.25
CA LEU A 117 -5.28 -13.83 -7.87
C LEU A 117 -4.94 -15.21 -8.45
N ARG A 118 -4.61 -15.26 -9.74
CA ARG A 118 -4.23 -16.51 -10.42
C ARG A 118 -3.02 -17.17 -9.78
N CYS A 119 -1.99 -16.41 -9.39
CA CYS A 119 -0.81 -16.95 -8.70
C CYS A 119 -1.16 -17.71 -7.42
N LEU A 120 -2.08 -17.17 -6.61
CA LEU A 120 -2.54 -17.81 -5.37
C LEU A 120 -3.47 -18.99 -5.66
N CYS A 121 -4.37 -18.86 -6.65
CA CYS A 121 -5.24 -19.95 -7.06
C CYS A 121 -4.45 -21.15 -7.59
N ASP A 122 -3.43 -20.93 -8.42
CA ASP A 122 -2.55 -21.97 -8.96
C ASP A 122 -1.73 -22.66 -7.85
N ALA A 123 -1.50 -21.99 -6.72
CA ALA A 123 -0.87 -22.58 -5.53
C ALA A 123 -1.82 -23.48 -4.71
N GLY A 124 -3.13 -23.42 -4.97
CA GLY A 124 -4.15 -24.26 -4.33
C GLY A 124 -5.14 -23.50 -3.43
N PHE A 125 -5.07 -22.17 -3.38
CA PHE A 125 -6.07 -21.36 -2.68
C PHE A 125 -7.36 -21.22 -3.50
N SER A 126 -8.50 -21.03 -2.85
CA SER A 126 -9.71 -20.56 -3.50
C SER A 126 -9.58 -19.07 -3.87
N VAL A 127 -10.43 -18.57 -4.76
CA VAL A 127 -10.46 -17.14 -5.11
C VAL A 127 -10.78 -16.27 -3.88
N GLU A 128 -11.64 -16.76 -2.99
CA GLU A 128 -11.97 -16.08 -1.73
C GLU A 128 -10.75 -16.00 -0.79
N GLU A 129 -10.04 -17.12 -0.61
CA GLU A 129 -8.79 -17.15 0.17
C GLU A 129 -7.73 -16.22 -0.44
N ALA A 130 -7.56 -16.26 -1.76
CA ALA A 130 -6.63 -15.39 -2.48
C ALA A 130 -6.96 -13.90 -2.27
N LEU A 131 -8.24 -13.52 -2.34
CA LEU A 131 -8.70 -12.17 -2.05
C LEU A 131 -8.35 -11.76 -0.61
N PHE A 132 -8.65 -12.60 0.38
CA PHE A 132 -8.38 -12.31 1.79
C PHE A 132 -6.88 -12.23 2.09
N ILE A 133 -6.05 -13.06 1.46
CA ILE A 133 -4.59 -12.99 1.57
C ILE A 133 -4.08 -11.64 1.04
N LEU A 134 -4.47 -11.26 -0.19
CA LEU A 134 -4.05 -9.99 -0.80
C LEU A 134 -4.51 -8.78 0.04
N GLN A 135 -5.75 -8.80 0.53
CA GLN A 135 -6.27 -7.77 1.42
C GLN A 135 -5.51 -7.70 2.74
N SER A 136 -5.19 -8.85 3.35
CA SER A 136 -4.44 -8.91 4.61
C SER A 136 -3.05 -8.31 4.47
N ILE A 137 -2.33 -8.66 3.39
CA ILE A 137 -1.01 -8.10 3.08
C ILE A 137 -1.11 -6.59 2.82
N SER A 138 -2.10 -6.14 2.04
CA SER A 138 -2.33 -4.73 1.74
C SER A 138 -2.64 -3.92 3.00
N HIS A 139 -3.58 -4.38 3.83
CA HIS A 139 -3.96 -3.71 5.08
C HIS A 139 -2.80 -3.66 6.07
N PHE A 140 -2.05 -4.75 6.24
CA PHE A 140 -0.85 -4.77 7.07
C PHE A 140 0.19 -3.75 6.58
N THR A 141 0.42 -3.70 5.27
CA THR A 141 1.37 -2.76 4.66
C THR A 141 0.94 -1.31 4.81
N LEU A 142 -0.34 -1.02 4.57
CA LEU A 142 -0.90 0.32 4.77
C LEU A 142 -0.78 0.76 6.22
N GLY A 143 -1.14 -0.09 7.18
CA GLY A 143 -1.02 0.20 8.61
C GLY A 143 0.41 0.51 9.02
N ALA A 144 1.38 -0.32 8.58
CA ALA A 144 2.79 -0.10 8.87
C ALA A 144 3.30 1.23 8.31
N VAL A 145 2.93 1.57 7.06
CA VAL A 145 3.35 2.84 6.43
C VAL A 145 2.68 4.04 7.09
N LEU A 146 1.41 3.94 7.48
CA LEU A 146 0.70 5.01 8.19
C LEU A 146 1.38 5.37 9.51
N GLU A 147 1.73 4.36 10.32
CA GLU A 147 2.44 4.55 11.59
C GLU A 147 3.84 5.15 11.37
N GLU A 148 4.57 4.71 10.35
CA GLU A 148 5.89 5.24 10.01
C GLU A 148 5.81 6.70 9.54
N GLN A 149 4.83 7.03 8.69
CA GLN A 149 4.61 8.40 8.21
C GLN A 149 4.12 9.33 9.32
N ALA A 150 3.36 8.82 10.30
CA ALA A 150 2.92 9.58 11.46
C ALA A 150 4.04 9.81 12.48
N THR A 151 4.86 8.79 12.76
CA THR A 151 5.97 8.88 13.74
C THR A 151 7.02 9.89 13.30
N ASN A 152 7.33 9.97 12.00
CA ASN A 152 8.25 10.98 11.46
C ASN A 152 7.75 12.43 11.66
N GLN A 153 6.49 12.64 12.03
CA GLN A 153 5.90 13.96 12.29
C GLN A 153 5.86 14.31 13.79
N ILE A 154 6.14 13.36 14.69
CA ILE A 154 6.04 13.53 16.14
C ILE A 154 7.43 13.42 16.77
N GLU A 155 7.94 14.52 17.33
CA GLU A 155 9.09 14.50 18.24
C GLU A 155 8.66 13.86 19.57
N ASN A 156 8.91 12.56 19.74
CA ASN A 156 8.56 11.85 20.97
C ASN A 156 9.57 12.15 22.08
N ASN A 157 9.22 13.10 22.95
CA ASN A 157 9.91 13.35 24.20
C ASN A 157 9.20 12.62 25.37
N HIS A 158 9.87 11.58 25.88
CA HIS A 158 9.82 11.02 27.24
C HIS A 158 8.49 10.61 27.91
N VAL A 159 8.26 9.29 28.05
CA VAL A 159 7.70 8.64 29.27
C VAL A 159 8.25 7.19 29.42
N ILE A 160 9.57 6.96 29.31
CA ILE A 160 10.14 5.60 29.44
C ILE A 160 10.29 5.19 30.92
N ASP A 161 10.59 6.13 31.81
CA ASP A 161 11.02 5.81 33.19
C ASP A 161 9.88 5.38 34.14
N ALA A 162 8.61 5.59 33.74
CA ALA A 162 7.44 5.19 34.54
C ALA A 162 6.78 3.88 34.07
N ALA A 163 7.34 3.22 33.06
CA ALA A 163 6.75 2.04 32.45
C ALA A 163 6.97 0.76 33.29
N PRO A 164 5.99 -0.17 33.37
CA PRO A 164 6.22 -1.51 33.91
C PRO A 164 7.32 -2.28 33.15
N PRO A 165 7.95 -3.32 33.74
CA PRO A 165 9.20 -3.90 33.22
C PRO A 165 9.17 -4.35 31.75
N LEU A 166 8.12 -5.07 31.33
CA LEU A 166 8.00 -5.50 29.93
C LEU A 166 7.80 -4.33 28.97
N LEU A 167 7.09 -3.29 29.41
CA LEU A 167 6.85 -2.11 28.59
C LEU A 167 8.13 -1.27 28.48
N GLN A 168 8.91 -1.17 29.56
CA GLN A 168 10.22 -0.54 29.54
C GLN A 168 11.18 -1.27 28.58
N GLU A 169 11.22 -2.61 28.63
CA GLU A 169 11.99 -3.41 27.69
C GLU A 169 11.51 -3.22 26.24
N ALA A 170 10.20 -3.22 26.02
CA ALA A 170 9.62 -2.98 24.70
C ALA A 170 9.97 -1.58 24.15
N PHE A 171 9.94 -0.53 24.97
CA PHE A 171 10.38 0.81 24.57
C PHE A 171 11.87 0.85 24.21
N ASN A 172 12.71 0.18 24.98
CA ASN A 172 14.14 0.06 24.66
C ASN A 172 14.39 -0.71 23.35
N ILE A 173 13.58 -1.74 23.07
CA ILE A 173 13.61 -2.46 21.78
C ILE A 173 13.11 -1.56 20.66
N GLN A 174 11.99 -0.87 20.85
CA GLN A 174 11.38 0.00 19.85
C GLN A 174 12.33 1.13 19.44
N ALA A 175 13.03 1.75 20.40
CA ALA A 175 14.01 2.80 20.15
C ALA A 175 15.18 2.38 19.23
N ARG A 176 15.50 1.08 19.17
CA ARG A 176 16.54 0.51 18.30
C ARG A 176 15.99 -0.26 17.09
N THR A 177 14.67 -0.36 16.95
CA THR A 177 14.03 -1.12 15.88
C THR A 177 13.60 -0.20 14.76
N SER A 178 14.15 -0.38 13.56
CA SER A 178 13.65 0.31 12.36
C SER A 178 12.25 -0.20 11.99
N ALA A 179 11.39 0.68 11.44
CA ALA A 179 10.10 0.30 10.88
C ALA A 179 10.21 -0.84 9.84
N GLU A 180 11.29 -0.85 9.06
CA GLU A 180 11.57 -1.90 8.08
C GLU A 180 11.73 -3.28 8.72
N MET A 181 12.52 -3.42 9.79
CA MET A 181 12.69 -4.70 10.51
C MET A 181 11.37 -5.24 11.06
N ALA A 182 10.56 -4.38 11.70
CA ALA A 182 9.26 -4.77 12.24
C ALA A 182 8.30 -5.21 11.12
N PHE A 183 8.28 -4.47 10.00
CA PHE A 183 7.49 -4.81 8.82
C PHE A 183 7.85 -6.19 8.26
N HIS A 184 9.13 -6.47 8.07
CA HIS A 184 9.60 -7.77 7.56
C HIS A 184 9.21 -8.94 8.47
N PHE A 185 9.31 -8.75 9.79
CA PHE A 185 8.90 -9.77 10.75
C PHE A 185 7.39 -10.09 10.64
N GLY A 186 6.55 -9.06 10.59
CA GLY A 186 5.09 -9.24 10.46
C GLY A 186 4.69 -9.85 9.12
N LEU A 187 5.27 -9.38 8.01
CA LEU A 187 5.05 -9.91 6.67
C LEU A 187 5.40 -11.41 6.57
N LYS A 188 6.59 -11.79 7.08
CA LYS A 188 7.01 -13.19 7.12
C LYS A 188 6.07 -14.05 7.95
N SER A 189 5.59 -13.52 9.07
CA SER A 189 4.64 -14.21 9.95
C SER A 189 3.29 -14.46 9.26
N LEU A 190 2.77 -13.49 8.52
CA LEU A 190 1.55 -13.65 7.72
C LEU A 190 1.71 -14.73 6.64
N ILE A 191 2.77 -14.66 5.85
CA ILE A 191 3.05 -15.64 4.79
C ILE A 191 3.23 -17.06 5.35
N PHE A 192 3.89 -17.18 6.50
CA PHE A 192 4.02 -18.46 7.20
C PHE A 192 2.65 -19.01 7.64
N GLY A 193 1.79 -18.15 8.21
CA GLY A 193 0.43 -18.52 8.59
C GLY A 193 -0.41 -19.02 7.41
N PHE A 194 -0.36 -18.30 6.27
CA PHE A 194 -1.05 -18.74 5.04
C PHE A 194 -0.51 -20.07 4.50
N SER A 195 0.80 -20.30 4.62
CA SER A 195 1.43 -21.56 4.21
C SER A 195 0.91 -22.73 5.05
N ALA A 196 0.85 -22.55 6.38
CA ALA A 196 0.32 -23.55 7.30
C ALA A 196 -1.16 -23.87 7.02
N GLN A 197 -2.00 -22.86 6.76
CA GLN A 197 -3.41 -23.06 6.39
C GLN A 197 -3.57 -23.86 5.09
N LEU A 198 -2.74 -23.57 4.08
CA LEU A 198 -2.74 -24.32 2.83
C LEU A 198 -2.30 -25.77 3.03
N ASP A 199 -1.31 -26.01 3.88
CA ASP A 199 -0.83 -27.36 4.18
C ASP A 199 -1.87 -28.17 4.97
N GLU A 200 -2.55 -27.60 5.95
CA GLU A 200 -3.66 -28.26 6.66
C GLU A 200 -4.78 -28.70 5.70
N LYS A 201 -5.11 -27.86 4.73
CA LYS A 201 -6.11 -28.16 3.69
C LYS A 201 -5.71 -29.34 2.80
N LYS A 202 -4.43 -29.49 2.49
CA LYS A 202 -3.91 -30.63 1.71
C LYS A 202 -3.93 -31.95 2.49
N HIS A 203 -3.89 -31.89 3.83
CA HIS A 203 -3.86 -33.08 4.70
C HIS A 203 -5.22 -33.45 5.29
N THR A 204 -6.25 -32.63 5.06
CA THR A 204 -7.63 -32.96 5.46
C THR A 204 -8.23 -33.88 4.38
N PRO A 205 -8.58 -35.14 4.70
CA PRO A 205 -9.18 -36.04 3.73
C PRO A 205 -10.49 -35.45 3.21
N ILE A 206 -10.73 -35.57 1.90
CA ILE A 206 -12.07 -35.38 1.33
C ILE A 206 -12.94 -36.45 2.00
N GLU A 207 -13.77 -36.07 2.97
CA GLU A 207 -14.88 -36.93 3.36
C GLU A 207 -15.76 -37.07 2.12
N ASP A 208 -15.74 -38.26 1.52
CA ASP A 208 -16.65 -38.67 0.46
C ASP A 208 -18.08 -38.38 0.93
N GLY A 209 -18.64 -37.28 0.42
CA GLY A 209 -20.04 -36.93 0.54
C GLY A 209 -20.88 -37.92 -0.26
N ASN A 210 -21.05 -39.12 0.27
CA ASN A 210 -22.01 -40.10 -0.21
C ASN A 210 -23.18 -40.11 0.79
N LYS A 211 -24.21 -39.30 0.49
CA LYS A 211 -25.61 -39.52 0.85
C LYS A 211 -26.54 -38.56 0.12
#